data_AF-A0A8H7H1T2-F1
#
_entry.id   AF-A0A8H7H1T2-F1
#
_cell.length_a   1.000
_cell.length_b   1.000
_cell.length_c   1.000
_cell.angle_alpha   90.00
_cell.angle_beta   90.00
_cell.angle_gamma   90.00
#
_symmetry.space_group_name_H-M   'P 1'
#
loop_
_entity.id
_entity.type
_entity.pdbx_description
1 polymer ?
#
loop_
_entity_poly.entity_id
_entity_poly.type
_entity_poly.pdbx_seq_one_letter_code
_entity_poly.pdbx_strand_id
1 'polypeptide(L)'
;MSPLPKLKKSRAPRRPRPISVAVPAQKSTRRSNLTFSDKLRIIDFYREHQGLPGVTQASVVQHFRAEYPTLSQSTLPSYLSKEEQIRDYIRKNPNRLAYKKPTRVALPQIELALTEWVQNRVRLGLGFTGDLLCEQGRKLCEELGVPDDEKIAFSHGWLDRFKERLRLRESWPNREVASAPVEQVAPERTRLQQLLPKCSLSEGSDLDENDLRYDHPERQTSV
;
A
#
# COMPACT_ATOMS: atom_id res chain seq x y z
N MET A 1 -49.50 65.89 1.88
CA MET A 1 -49.51 64.42 1.92
C MET A 1 -48.50 63.98 2.98
N SER A 2 -48.97 63.50 4.14
CA SER A 2 -48.12 62.91 5.17
C SER A 2 -48.43 61.42 5.24
N PRO A 3 -47.44 60.51 5.23
CA PRO A 3 -47.71 59.08 5.30
C PRO A 3 -47.88 58.60 6.74
N LEU A 4 -48.90 57.77 6.97
CA LEU A 4 -49.18 57.07 8.23
C LEU A 4 -48.06 56.07 8.60
N PRO A 5 -47.71 55.91 9.88
CA PRO A 5 -46.69 54.95 10.32
C PRO A 5 -47.22 53.51 10.29
N LYS A 6 -46.40 52.58 9.77
CA LYS A 6 -46.73 51.14 9.72
C LYS A 6 -46.56 50.50 11.12
N LEU A 7 -47.65 49.92 11.64
CA LEU A 7 -47.66 49.08 12.85
C LEU A 7 -46.78 47.83 12.67
N LYS A 8 -45.81 47.62 13.57
CA LYS A 8 -44.99 46.40 13.65
C LYS A 8 -45.85 45.23 14.20
N LYS A 9 -46.02 44.17 13.42
CA LYS A 9 -46.62 42.91 13.89
C LYS A 9 -45.65 42.23 14.86
N SER A 10 -46.07 42.03 16.12
CA SER A 10 -45.31 41.24 17.09
C SER A 10 -45.37 39.75 16.77
N ARG A 11 -44.27 39.04 17.00
CA ARG A 11 -44.12 37.60 16.73
C ARG A 11 -44.56 36.81 17.96
N ALA A 12 -45.50 35.88 17.82
CA ALA A 12 -46.00 35.05 18.92
C ALA A 12 -44.88 34.20 19.57
N PRO A 13 -44.98 33.86 20.88
CA PRO A 13 -43.94 33.12 21.59
C PRO A 13 -43.83 31.68 21.10
N ARG A 14 -42.60 31.19 20.93
CA ARG A 14 -42.31 29.82 20.47
C ARG A 14 -42.46 28.85 21.64
N ARG A 15 -43.20 27.76 21.44
CA ARG A 15 -43.29 26.65 22.41
C ARG A 15 -41.94 25.92 22.50
N PRO A 16 -41.47 25.51 23.70
CA PRO A 16 -40.25 24.72 23.83
C PRO A 16 -40.45 23.32 23.24
N ARG A 17 -39.41 22.81 22.55
CA ARG A 17 -39.41 21.46 21.98
C ARG A 17 -38.99 20.44 23.05
N PRO A 18 -39.53 19.20 23.04
CA PRO A 18 -39.09 18.18 23.97
C PRO A 18 -37.66 17.73 23.65
N ILE A 19 -36.86 17.50 24.69
CA ILE A 19 -35.49 16.97 24.61
C ILE A 19 -35.60 15.48 24.24
N SER A 20 -35.15 15.13 23.04
CA SER A 20 -35.15 13.75 22.54
C SER A 20 -34.04 12.95 23.22
N VAL A 21 -34.43 11.89 23.95
CA VAL A 21 -33.53 10.90 24.54
C VAL A 21 -33.18 9.88 23.45
N ALA A 22 -32.37 10.28 22.46
CA ALA A 22 -31.96 9.38 21.39
C ALA A 22 -30.87 8.42 21.90
N VAL A 23 -31.16 7.11 21.84
CA VAL A 23 -30.18 6.02 22.04
C VAL A 23 -29.02 6.22 21.04
N PRO A 24 -27.74 6.05 21.45
CA PRO A 24 -26.62 6.25 20.55
C PRO A 24 -26.69 5.28 19.36
N ALA A 25 -26.62 5.85 18.15
CA ALA A 25 -26.69 5.10 16.91
C ALA A 25 -25.59 4.02 16.85
N GLN A 26 -25.97 2.77 16.58
CA GLN A 26 -25.02 1.69 16.31
C GLN A 26 -24.09 2.11 15.17
N LYS A 27 -22.76 1.98 15.40
CA LYS A 27 -21.74 2.26 14.39
C LYS A 27 -22.00 1.37 13.16
N SER A 28 -22.43 1.97 12.06
CA SER A 28 -22.65 1.24 10.81
C SER A 28 -21.33 0.65 10.33
N THR A 29 -21.32 -0.64 9.99
CA THR A 29 -20.19 -1.30 9.35
C THR A 29 -19.92 -0.63 8.01
N ARG A 30 -18.79 0.08 7.90
CA ARG A 30 -18.39 0.75 6.65
C ARG A 30 -18.21 -0.31 5.57
N ARG A 31 -18.84 -0.11 4.40
CA ARG A 31 -18.68 -0.99 3.23
C ARG A 31 -17.19 -1.13 2.89
N SER A 32 -16.65 -2.33 3.01
CA SER A 32 -15.26 -2.63 2.65
C SER A 32 -15.19 -3.41 1.33
N ASN A 33 -14.32 -2.98 0.42
CA ASN A 33 -14.00 -3.79 -0.75
C ASN A 33 -13.18 -5.03 -0.30
N LEU A 34 -13.59 -6.20 -0.79
CA LEU A 34 -12.89 -7.47 -0.62
C LEU A 34 -11.60 -7.53 -1.44
N THR A 35 -10.62 -8.30 -0.97
CA THR A 35 -9.38 -8.54 -1.71
C THR A 35 -9.64 -9.43 -2.93
N PHE A 36 -8.69 -9.55 -3.85
CA PHE A 36 -8.81 -10.50 -4.95
C PHE A 36 -8.79 -11.94 -4.45
N SER A 37 -8.03 -12.24 -3.40
CA SER A 37 -8.05 -13.55 -2.74
C SER A 37 -9.45 -13.88 -2.22
N ASP A 38 -10.09 -12.96 -1.49
CA ASP A 38 -11.43 -13.20 -0.95
C ASP A 38 -12.48 -13.34 -2.07
N LYS A 39 -12.37 -12.51 -3.12
CA LYS A 39 -13.27 -12.60 -4.28
C LYS A 39 -13.15 -13.95 -4.97
N LEU A 40 -11.93 -14.41 -5.21
CA LEU A 40 -11.69 -15.72 -5.84
C LEU A 40 -12.21 -16.84 -4.95
N ARG A 41 -11.98 -16.80 -3.63
CA ARG A 41 -12.53 -17.78 -2.68
C ARG A 41 -14.06 -17.86 -2.76
N ILE A 42 -14.75 -16.72 -2.84
CA ILE A 42 -16.21 -16.67 -2.96
C ILE A 42 -16.67 -17.20 -4.34
N ILE A 43 -15.96 -16.84 -5.40
CA ILE A 43 -16.26 -17.31 -6.78
C ILE A 43 -16.09 -18.82 -6.87
N ASP A 44 -14.94 -19.34 -6.44
CA ASP A 44 -14.61 -20.76 -6.50
C ASP A 44 -15.62 -21.58 -5.69
N PHE A 45 -15.94 -21.14 -4.48
CA PHE A 45 -16.99 -21.76 -3.66
C PHE A 45 -18.35 -21.81 -4.39
N TYR A 46 -18.75 -20.71 -5.04
CA TYR A 46 -20.00 -20.68 -5.81
C TYR A 46 -19.96 -21.64 -7.01
N ARG A 47 -18.83 -21.71 -7.73
CA ARG A 47 -18.67 -22.57 -8.91
C ARG A 47 -18.67 -24.06 -8.54
N GLU A 48 -18.00 -24.44 -7.46
CA GLU A 48 -17.95 -25.82 -6.95
C GLU A 48 -19.31 -26.36 -6.53
N HIS A 49 -20.17 -25.49 -5.98
CA HIS A 49 -21.49 -25.87 -5.47
C HIS A 49 -22.63 -25.52 -6.45
N GLN A 50 -22.31 -25.00 -7.63
CA GLN A 50 -23.29 -24.60 -8.62
C GLN A 50 -24.05 -25.84 -9.14
N GLY A 51 -25.37 -25.86 -8.96
CA GLY A 51 -26.24 -26.95 -9.42
C GLY A 51 -26.67 -27.92 -8.32
N LEU A 52 -26.13 -27.80 -7.10
CA LEU A 52 -26.65 -28.52 -5.95
C LEU A 52 -28.00 -27.92 -5.49
N PRO A 53 -28.96 -28.77 -5.06
CA PRO A 53 -30.23 -28.30 -4.55
C PRO A 53 -30.03 -27.42 -3.30
N GLY A 54 -30.64 -26.24 -3.28
CA GLY A 54 -30.55 -25.29 -2.16
C GLY A 54 -29.36 -24.31 -2.23
N VAL A 55 -28.44 -24.47 -3.18
CA VAL A 55 -27.35 -23.51 -3.39
C VAL A 55 -27.85 -22.36 -4.24
N THR A 56 -28.22 -21.28 -3.56
CA THR A 56 -28.59 -20.00 -4.16
C THR A 56 -27.52 -18.96 -3.86
N GLN A 57 -27.50 -17.85 -4.61
CA GLN A 57 -26.61 -16.72 -4.32
C GLN A 57 -26.81 -16.19 -2.89
N ALA A 58 -28.03 -16.20 -2.39
CA ALA A 58 -28.35 -15.81 -1.02
C ALA A 58 -27.73 -16.77 0.01
N SER A 59 -27.79 -18.08 -0.26
CA SER A 59 -27.16 -19.12 0.58
C SER A 59 -25.64 -18.94 0.67
N VAL A 60 -24.98 -18.69 -0.47
CA VAL A 60 -23.53 -18.43 -0.50
C VAL A 60 -23.17 -17.17 0.28
N VAL A 61 -23.93 -16.07 0.11
CA VAL A 61 -23.68 -14.84 0.86
C VAL A 61 -23.89 -15.05 2.36
N GLN A 62 -24.88 -15.86 2.74
CA GLN A 62 -25.13 -16.21 4.14
C GLN A 62 -23.96 -17.02 4.73
N HIS A 63 -23.40 -17.97 3.98
CA HIS A 63 -22.23 -18.74 4.40
C HIS A 63 -21.04 -17.83 4.75
N PHE A 64 -20.78 -16.81 3.93
CA PHE A 64 -19.66 -15.89 4.11
C PHE A 64 -19.97 -14.68 5.01
N ARG A 65 -21.17 -14.57 5.58
CA ARG A 65 -21.62 -13.36 6.28
C ARG A 65 -20.88 -13.09 7.59
N ALA A 66 -20.39 -14.15 8.25
CA ALA A 66 -19.58 -14.04 9.46
C ALA A 66 -18.20 -13.43 9.17
N GLU A 67 -17.55 -13.85 8.08
CA GLU A 67 -16.24 -13.33 7.65
C GLU A 67 -16.38 -11.96 6.97
N TYR A 68 -17.44 -11.77 6.17
CA TYR A 68 -17.66 -10.58 5.35
C TYR A 68 -19.05 -9.97 5.59
N PRO A 69 -19.24 -9.21 6.69
CA PRO A 69 -20.55 -8.64 7.06
C PRO A 69 -21.14 -7.69 6.01
N THR A 70 -20.29 -7.08 5.19
CA THR A 70 -20.70 -6.13 4.14
C THR A 70 -21.01 -6.79 2.79
N LEU A 71 -20.82 -8.12 2.67
CA LEU A 71 -21.15 -8.85 1.45
C LEU A 71 -22.66 -8.86 1.24
N SER A 72 -23.11 -8.39 0.07
CA SER A 72 -24.53 -8.39 -0.31
C SER A 72 -24.80 -9.41 -1.41
N GLN A 73 -26.06 -9.85 -1.51
CA GLN A 73 -26.51 -10.71 -2.61
C GLN A 73 -26.23 -10.10 -3.99
N SER A 74 -26.34 -8.78 -4.12
CA SER A 74 -26.02 -8.07 -5.37
C SER A 74 -24.53 -8.00 -5.70
N THR A 75 -23.64 -8.31 -4.75
CA THR A 75 -22.19 -8.26 -4.95
C THR A 75 -21.69 -9.50 -5.69
N LEU A 76 -22.23 -10.67 -5.38
CA LEU A 76 -21.80 -11.94 -5.96
C LEU A 76 -21.95 -11.99 -7.49
N PRO A 77 -23.09 -11.59 -8.11
CA PRO A 77 -23.20 -11.48 -9.56
C PRO A 77 -22.16 -10.54 -10.19
N SER A 78 -21.79 -9.46 -9.49
CA SER A 78 -20.76 -8.53 -9.97
C SER A 78 -19.36 -9.13 -9.95
N TYR A 79 -19.09 -10.08 -9.04
CA TYR A 79 -17.84 -10.82 -9.02
C TYR A 79 -17.81 -11.88 -10.11
N LEU A 80 -18.90 -12.63 -10.27
CA LEU A 80 -19.04 -13.64 -11.32
C LEU A 80 -18.92 -13.03 -12.73
N SER A 81 -19.52 -11.86 -12.97
CA SER A 81 -19.41 -11.19 -14.28
C SER A 81 -18.00 -10.67 -14.59
N LYS A 82 -17.15 -10.50 -13.57
CA LYS A 82 -15.75 -10.06 -13.69
C LYS A 82 -14.77 -11.19 -13.41
N GLU A 83 -15.23 -12.42 -13.28
CA GLU A 83 -14.42 -13.56 -12.87
C GLU A 83 -13.18 -13.72 -13.77
N GLU A 84 -13.39 -13.74 -15.08
CA GLU A 84 -12.30 -13.90 -16.06
C GLU A 84 -11.28 -12.75 -15.95
N GLN A 85 -11.76 -11.51 -15.82
CA GLN A 85 -10.89 -10.33 -15.67
C GLN A 85 -10.07 -10.40 -14.37
N ILE A 86 -10.67 -10.86 -13.28
CA ILE A 86 -9.99 -11.03 -11.99
C ILE A 86 -8.93 -12.13 -12.11
N ARG A 87 -9.27 -13.29 -12.68
CA ARG A 87 -8.35 -14.41 -12.88
C ARG A 87 -7.18 -14.00 -13.79
N ASP A 88 -7.45 -13.31 -14.91
CA ASP A 88 -6.41 -12.85 -15.83
C ASP A 88 -5.48 -11.80 -15.18
N TYR A 89 -6.04 -10.85 -14.43
CA TYR A 89 -5.24 -9.87 -13.70
C TYR A 89 -4.29 -10.51 -12.70
N ILE A 90 -4.77 -11.50 -11.93
CA ILE A 90 -3.96 -12.23 -10.95
C ILE A 90 -2.95 -13.16 -11.64
N ARG A 91 -3.30 -13.79 -12.77
CA ARG A 91 -2.35 -14.58 -13.57
C ARG A 91 -1.16 -13.73 -14.03
N LYS A 92 -1.43 -12.52 -14.51
CA LYS A 92 -0.40 -11.55 -14.92
C LYS A 92 0.36 -10.97 -13.71
N ASN A 93 -0.25 -10.95 -12.53
CA ASN A 93 0.28 -10.31 -11.33
C ASN A 93 0.06 -11.18 -10.07
N PRO A 94 0.77 -12.31 -9.92
CA PRO A 94 0.52 -13.27 -8.83
C PRO A 94 0.68 -12.64 -7.44
N ASN A 95 1.55 -11.63 -7.34
CA ASN A 95 1.83 -10.87 -6.13
C ASN A 95 0.73 -9.89 -5.70
N ARG A 96 -0.42 -9.84 -6.38
CA ARG A 96 -1.50 -8.86 -6.15
C ARG A 96 -2.76 -9.43 -5.51
N LEU A 97 -2.73 -10.66 -4.98
CA LEU A 97 -3.88 -11.30 -4.31
C LEU A 97 -4.48 -10.47 -3.15
N ALA A 98 -3.63 -9.80 -2.37
CA ALA A 98 -4.05 -8.95 -1.25
C ALA A 98 -4.69 -7.61 -1.66
N TYR A 99 -4.66 -7.26 -2.95
CA TYR A 99 -5.19 -5.99 -3.43
C TYR A 99 -6.70 -6.08 -3.62
N LYS A 100 -7.40 -4.96 -3.44
CA LYS A 100 -8.87 -4.89 -3.53
C LYS A 100 -9.38 -4.52 -4.92
N LYS A 101 -8.52 -3.92 -5.77
CA LYS A 101 -8.83 -3.45 -7.12
C LYS A 101 -7.55 -3.53 -7.98
N PRO A 102 -7.69 -3.58 -9.32
CA PRO A 102 -6.54 -3.47 -10.21
C PRO A 102 -5.83 -2.14 -9.95
N THR A 103 -4.49 -2.19 -9.84
CA THR A 103 -3.70 -0.96 -9.72
C THR A 103 -3.70 -0.26 -11.06
N ARG A 104 -4.18 0.99 -11.08
CA ARG A 104 -4.06 1.85 -12.26
C ARG A 104 -2.72 2.57 -12.19
N VAL A 105 -1.85 2.28 -13.14
CA VAL A 105 -0.61 3.01 -13.37
C VAL A 105 -0.89 4.05 -14.44
N ALA A 106 -0.48 5.30 -14.21
CA ALA A 106 -0.75 6.40 -15.13
C ALA A 106 -0.03 6.21 -16.47
N LEU A 107 1.24 5.78 -16.43
CA LEU A 107 2.08 5.58 -17.60
C LEU A 107 2.70 4.16 -17.55
N PRO A 108 1.95 3.10 -17.93
CA PRO A 108 2.42 1.73 -17.79
C PRO A 108 3.68 1.44 -18.61
N GLN A 109 3.81 2.03 -19.79
CA GLN A 109 4.98 1.91 -20.66
C GLN A 109 6.23 2.52 -20.02
N ILE A 110 6.08 3.68 -19.37
CA ILE A 110 7.18 4.37 -18.68
C ILE A 110 7.58 3.59 -17.43
N GLU A 111 6.62 3.12 -16.64
CA GLU A 111 6.92 2.31 -15.46
C GLU A 111 7.60 0.98 -15.83
N LEU A 112 7.25 0.37 -16.96
CA LEU A 112 7.91 -0.84 -17.44
C LEU A 112 9.38 -0.55 -17.81
N ALA A 113 9.63 0.45 -18.66
CA ALA A 113 10.99 0.83 -19.05
C ALA A 113 11.85 1.21 -17.84
N LEU A 114 11.27 1.92 -16.87
CA LEU A 114 11.96 2.30 -15.65
C LEU A 114 12.23 1.09 -14.73
N THR A 115 11.34 0.11 -14.70
CA THR A 115 11.54 -1.16 -13.98
C THR A 115 12.73 -1.92 -14.55
N GLU A 116 12.82 -2.04 -15.88
CA GLU A 116 13.94 -2.68 -16.56
C GLU A 116 15.26 -1.93 -16.29
N TRP A 117 15.23 -0.60 -16.32
CA TRP A 117 16.38 0.23 -15.99
C TRP A 117 16.88 -0.01 -14.56
N VAL A 118 15.96 -0.08 -13.58
CA VAL A 118 16.29 -0.40 -12.19
C VAL A 118 16.89 -1.80 -12.08
N GLN A 119 16.27 -2.81 -12.70
CA GLN A 119 16.78 -4.19 -12.67
C GLN A 119 18.18 -4.28 -13.28
N ASN A 120 18.45 -3.56 -14.37
CA ASN A 120 19.77 -3.50 -14.97
C ASN A 120 20.81 -2.85 -14.03
N ARG A 121 20.46 -1.74 -13.36
CA ARG A 121 21.34 -1.11 -12.36
C ARG A 121 21.66 -2.04 -11.20
N VAL A 122 20.65 -2.72 -10.66
CA VAL A 122 20.82 -3.70 -9.58
C VAL A 122 21.74 -4.84 -10.04
N ARG A 123 21.53 -5.38 -11.25
CA ARG A 123 22.39 -6.44 -11.83
C ARG A 123 23.84 -5.99 -11.98
N LEU A 124 24.08 -4.73 -12.32
CA LEU A 124 25.42 -4.15 -12.47
C LEU A 124 26.03 -3.67 -11.14
N GLY A 125 25.32 -3.80 -10.02
CA GLY A 125 25.77 -3.28 -8.73
C GLY A 125 25.86 -1.76 -8.67
N LEU A 126 25.17 -1.04 -9.56
CA LEU A 126 25.18 0.41 -9.62
C LEU A 126 24.15 0.98 -8.65
N GLY A 127 24.61 1.83 -7.73
CA GLY A 127 23.72 2.63 -6.89
C GLY A 127 22.86 3.60 -7.71
N PHE A 128 21.70 3.95 -7.16
CA PHE A 128 20.83 5.00 -7.68
C PHE A 128 20.00 5.60 -6.54
N THR A 129 19.63 6.87 -6.69
CA THR A 129 18.80 7.60 -5.71
C THR A 129 17.36 7.71 -6.21
N GLY A 130 16.45 8.07 -5.29
CA GLY A 130 15.05 8.33 -5.65
C GLY A 130 14.93 9.47 -6.67
N ASP A 131 15.73 10.52 -6.51
CA ASP A 131 15.72 11.67 -7.42
C ASP A 131 16.25 11.30 -8.81
N LEU A 132 17.30 10.47 -8.87
CA LEU A 132 17.80 9.94 -10.13
C LEU A 132 16.73 9.11 -10.86
N LEU A 133 15.93 8.36 -10.11
CA LEU A 133 14.83 7.58 -10.67
C LEU A 133 13.71 8.47 -11.21
N CYS A 134 13.34 9.53 -10.49
CA CYS A 134 12.36 10.51 -10.98
C CYS A 134 12.85 11.20 -12.25
N GLU A 135 14.15 11.55 -12.30
CA GLU A 135 14.76 12.17 -13.46
C GLU A 135 14.81 11.23 -14.67
N GLN A 136 15.17 9.96 -14.44
CA GLN A 136 15.13 8.94 -15.49
C GLN A 136 13.70 8.73 -16.01
N GLY A 137 12.70 8.79 -15.14
CA GLY A 137 11.30 8.75 -15.54
C GLY A 137 10.90 9.90 -16.47
N ARG A 138 11.34 11.13 -16.18
CA ARG A 138 11.12 12.30 -17.04
C ARG A 138 11.78 12.13 -18.41
N LYS A 139 13.03 11.68 -18.43
CA LYS A 139 13.77 11.40 -19.68
C LYS A 139 13.05 10.37 -20.55
N LEU A 140 12.57 9.28 -19.94
CA LEU A 140 11.80 8.26 -20.66
C LEU A 140 10.49 8.84 -21.25
N CYS A 141 9.83 9.77 -20.54
CA CYS A 141 8.66 10.45 -21.11
C CYS A 141 9.01 11.30 -22.33
N GLU A 142 10.15 11.98 -22.32
CA GLU A 142 10.64 12.78 -23.46
C GLU A 142 11.02 11.88 -24.65
N GLU A 143 11.78 10.81 -24.39
CA GLU A 143 12.24 9.85 -25.41
C GLU A 143 11.07 9.12 -26.09
N LEU A 144 10.02 8.79 -25.33
CA LEU A 144 8.84 8.11 -25.85
C LEU A 144 7.75 9.07 -26.36
N GLY A 145 8.01 10.37 -26.36
CA GLY A 145 7.09 11.38 -26.88
C GLY A 145 5.75 11.46 -26.14
N VAL A 146 5.75 11.24 -24.82
CA VAL A 146 4.53 11.34 -24.00
C VAL A 146 4.04 12.79 -24.02
N PRO A 147 2.79 13.05 -24.40
CA PRO A 147 2.27 14.40 -24.51
C PRO A 147 2.13 15.05 -23.13
N ASP A 148 2.26 16.38 -23.05
CA ASP A 148 2.39 17.12 -21.77
C ASP A 148 1.17 16.94 -20.85
N ASP A 149 -0.01 16.70 -21.42
CA ASP A 149 -1.26 16.43 -20.72
C ASP A 149 -1.33 15.04 -20.07
N GLU A 150 -0.51 14.08 -20.52
CA GLU A 150 -0.39 12.74 -19.94
C GLU A 150 0.83 12.60 -19.01
N LYS A 151 1.72 13.59 -18.98
CA LYS A 151 2.92 13.57 -18.13
C LYS A 151 2.54 13.59 -16.65
N ILE A 152 3.18 12.71 -15.88
CA ILE A 152 3.10 12.72 -14.41
C ILE A 152 4.23 13.56 -13.81
N ALA A 153 3.98 14.13 -12.64
CA ALA A 153 4.96 14.98 -11.95
C ALA A 153 6.20 14.24 -11.40
N PHE A 154 6.19 12.89 -11.40
CA PHE A 154 7.21 12.05 -10.74
C PHE A 154 7.49 12.50 -9.29
N SER A 155 6.41 12.73 -8.53
CA SER A 155 6.49 13.18 -7.13
C SER A 155 7.00 12.09 -6.19
N HIS A 156 7.41 12.46 -4.97
CA HIS A 156 7.79 11.49 -3.94
C HIS A 156 6.67 10.48 -3.64
N GLY A 157 5.40 10.90 -3.66
CA GLY A 157 4.27 9.98 -3.48
C GLY A 157 4.13 8.96 -4.63
N TRP A 158 4.44 9.35 -5.87
CA TRP A 158 4.52 8.39 -6.98
C TRP A 158 5.70 7.42 -6.79
N LEU A 159 6.86 7.95 -6.40
CA LEU A 159 8.06 7.17 -6.15
C LEU A 159 7.84 6.10 -5.07
N ASP A 160 7.17 6.45 -3.97
CA ASP A 160 6.84 5.51 -2.89
C ASP A 160 5.95 4.37 -3.38
N ARG A 161 4.94 4.69 -4.20
CA ARG A 161 4.08 3.68 -4.83
C ARG A 161 4.83 2.82 -5.85
N PHE A 162 5.77 3.40 -6.58
CA PHE A 162 6.62 2.68 -7.51
C PHE A 162 7.52 1.67 -6.77
N LYS A 163 8.17 2.09 -5.69
CA LYS A 163 8.95 1.22 -4.80
C LYS A 163 8.12 0.09 -4.20
N GLU A 164 6.91 0.41 -3.72
CA GLU A 164 5.94 -0.59 -3.23
C GLU A 164 5.59 -1.62 -4.30
N ARG A 165 5.38 -1.17 -5.55
CA ARG A 165 5.03 -2.06 -6.65
C ARG A 165 6.16 -3.04 -6.98
N LEU A 166 7.41 -2.58 -6.93
CA LEU A 166 8.60 -3.39 -7.24
C LEU A 166 9.14 -4.20 -6.07
N ARG A 167 8.56 -4.06 -4.86
CA ARG A 167 9.05 -4.70 -3.63
C ARG A 167 10.53 -4.41 -3.33
N LEU A 168 11.04 -3.27 -3.80
CA LEU A 168 12.45 -2.86 -3.64
C LEU A 168 12.81 -2.38 -2.22
N ARG A 169 12.04 -2.76 -1.19
CA ARG A 169 12.26 -2.25 0.17
C ARG A 169 13.51 -2.84 0.84
N GLU A 170 14.01 -3.99 0.39
CA GLU A 170 15.10 -4.72 1.05
C GLU A 170 16.46 -4.54 0.36
N SER A 171 16.50 -4.28 -0.96
CA SER A 171 17.73 -4.19 -1.75
C SER A 171 18.11 -2.77 -2.16
N TRP A 172 17.43 -1.74 -1.63
CA TRP A 172 17.73 -0.35 -1.97
C TRP A 172 19.02 0.08 -1.26
N PRO A 173 20.06 0.51 -1.99
CA PRO A 173 21.25 1.02 -1.34
C PRO A 173 20.85 2.24 -0.50
N ASN A 174 21.16 2.20 0.81
CA ASN A 174 20.93 3.34 1.70
C ASN A 174 21.43 4.62 1.02
N ARG A 175 20.71 5.73 1.23
CA ARG A 175 20.99 7.03 0.59
C ARG A 175 22.48 7.42 0.66
N GLU A 176 23.14 7.08 1.76
CA GLU A 176 24.58 7.28 1.97
C GLU A 176 25.46 6.44 1.03
N VAL A 177 25.13 5.17 0.83
CA VAL A 177 25.84 4.26 -0.09
C VAL A 177 25.66 4.71 -1.55
N ALA A 178 24.48 5.24 -1.90
CA ALA A 178 24.20 5.72 -3.25
C ALA A 178 24.85 7.09 -3.56
N SER A 179 25.23 7.87 -2.55
CA SER A 179 25.90 9.17 -2.70
C SER A 179 27.43 9.07 -2.70
N ALA A 180 27.99 7.89 -2.40
CA ALA A 180 29.43 7.69 -2.44
C ALA A 180 29.96 7.79 -3.89
N PRO A 181 31.06 8.53 -4.14
CA PRO A 181 31.67 8.58 -5.46
C PRO A 181 32.20 7.18 -5.83
N VAL A 182 31.60 6.55 -6.85
CA VAL A 182 31.97 5.21 -7.34
C VAL A 182 33.45 5.10 -7.68
N GLU A 183 34.06 6.17 -8.19
CA GLU A 183 35.48 6.24 -8.52
C GLU A 183 36.39 6.08 -7.30
N GLN A 184 35.92 6.46 -6.11
CA GLN A 184 36.68 6.32 -4.87
C GLN A 184 36.44 4.99 -4.17
N VAL A 185 35.40 4.23 -4.54
CA VAL A 185 35.07 2.95 -3.89
C VAL A 185 36.14 1.89 -4.14
N ALA A 186 36.64 1.77 -5.37
CA ALA A 186 37.69 0.80 -5.71
C ALA A 186 39.05 1.09 -5.04
N PRO A 187 39.60 2.33 -5.09
CA PRO A 187 40.84 2.66 -4.40
C PRO A 187 40.68 2.59 -2.87
N GLU A 188 39.56 3.03 -2.29
CA GLU A 188 39.33 2.88 -0.85
C GLU A 188 39.13 1.42 -0.43
N ARG A 189 38.46 0.57 -1.22
CA ARG A 189 38.43 -0.88 -0.97
C ARG A 189 39.82 -1.48 -0.95
N THR A 190 40.67 -1.08 -1.89
CA THR A 190 42.05 -1.58 -1.98
C THR A 190 42.86 -1.14 -0.76
N ARG A 191 42.75 0.14 -0.38
CA ARG A 191 43.38 0.70 0.81
C ARG A 191 42.94 -0.02 2.08
N LEU A 192 41.62 -0.21 2.26
CA LEU A 192 41.06 -0.88 3.44
C LEU A 192 41.47 -2.36 3.49
N GLN A 193 41.49 -3.06 2.35
CA GLN A 193 41.99 -4.45 2.28
C GLN A 193 43.47 -4.57 2.70
N GLN A 194 44.29 -3.54 2.44
CA GLN A 194 45.68 -3.52 2.89
C GLN A 194 45.82 -3.23 4.40
N LEU A 195 44.84 -2.55 4.99
CA LEU A 195 44.83 -2.19 6.42
C LEU A 195 44.17 -3.26 7.30
N LEU A 196 43.36 -4.14 6.73
CA LEU A 196 42.78 -5.26 7.45
C LEU A 196 43.86 -6.33 7.66
N PRO A 197 44.15 -6.76 8.90
CA PRO A 197 44.95 -7.95 9.13
C PRO A 197 44.26 -9.14 8.43
N LYS A 198 45.03 -10.12 7.97
CA LYS A 198 44.51 -11.37 7.40
C LYS A 198 43.78 -12.16 8.49
N CYS A 199 42.59 -11.73 8.88
CA CYS A 199 41.69 -12.52 9.70
C CYS A 199 41.18 -13.64 8.81
N SER A 200 41.79 -14.82 8.95
CA SER A 200 41.20 -16.06 8.47
C SER A 200 39.82 -16.18 9.11
N LEU A 201 38.78 -16.24 8.29
CA LEU A 201 37.46 -16.71 8.70
C LEU A 201 37.63 -18.11 9.28
N SER A 202 37.75 -18.23 10.61
CA SER A 202 37.33 -19.45 11.28
C SER A 202 35.82 -19.35 11.43
N GLU A 203 35.07 -20.28 10.84
CA GLU A 203 33.68 -20.54 11.21
C GLU A 203 33.61 -20.65 12.74
N GLY A 204 33.00 -19.68 13.40
CA GLY A 204 32.98 -19.64 14.85
C GLY A 204 32.47 -18.33 15.40
N SER A 205 31.16 -18.30 15.66
CA SER A 205 30.44 -17.37 16.54
C SER A 205 30.43 -15.88 16.17
N ASP A 206 29.28 -15.44 15.65
CA ASP A 206 28.77 -14.08 15.84
C ASP A 206 28.60 -13.85 17.37
N LEU A 207 29.66 -13.38 18.03
CA LEU A 207 29.58 -12.82 19.37
C LEU A 207 29.40 -11.30 19.25
N ASP A 208 28.15 -10.92 19.00
CA ASP A 208 27.64 -9.58 19.32
C ASP A 208 27.29 -9.62 20.82
N GLU A 209 28.22 -9.09 21.62
CA GLU A 209 27.98 -8.69 23.00
C GLU A 209 27.01 -7.50 22.99
N ASN A 210 25.75 -7.76 23.27
CA ASN A 210 24.84 -6.74 23.73
C ASN A 210 23.89 -7.31 24.79
N ASP A 211 24.45 -7.67 25.94
CA ASP A 211 23.65 -7.95 27.14
C ASP A 211 24.21 -7.23 28.38
N LEU A 212 24.21 -5.90 28.32
CA LEU A 212 24.28 -5.05 29.51
C LEU A 212 22.85 -4.70 29.96
N ARG A 213 22.14 -5.66 30.56
CA ARG A 213 21.01 -5.35 31.44
C ARG A 213 21.57 -4.95 32.81
N TYR A 214 21.38 -3.69 33.18
CA TYR A 214 21.58 -3.21 34.54
C TYR A 214 20.65 -3.98 35.49
N ASP A 215 21.22 -4.89 36.28
CA ASP A 215 20.55 -5.43 37.45
C ASP A 215 20.83 -4.50 38.64
N HIS A 216 19.76 -3.96 39.23
CA HIS A 216 19.82 -3.05 40.36
C HIS A 216 19.56 -3.87 41.63
N PRO A 217 20.54 -4.11 42.52
CA PRO A 217 20.23 -4.78 43.78
C PRO A 217 19.45 -3.83 44.68
N GLU A 218 18.20 -4.19 44.99
CA GLU A 218 17.42 -3.54 46.03
C GLU A 218 18.18 -3.59 47.36
N ARG A 219 18.37 -2.41 47.96
CA ARG A 219 18.96 -2.28 49.29
C ARG A 219 18.00 -2.91 50.31
N GLN A 220 18.47 -3.95 50.98
CA GLN A 220 17.90 -4.39 52.24
C GLN A 220 17.95 -3.23 53.25
N THR A 221 16.81 -2.71 53.65
CA THR A 221 16.68 -1.96 54.90
C THR A 221 16.02 -2.87 55.92
N SER A 222 16.83 -3.44 56.82
CA SER A 222 16.35 -3.94 58.12
C SER A 222 16.29 -2.78 59.08
N VAL A 223 15.11 -2.50 59.66
CA VAL A 223 14.83 -2.34 61.11
C VAL A 223 13.37 -2.72 61.32
#